data_AF-A0A0M9DQA1-F1
#
_entry.id   AF-A0A0M9DQA1-F1
#
_cell.length_a   1.000
_cell.length_b   1.000
_cell.length_c   1.000
_cell.angle_alpha   90.00
_cell.angle_beta   90.00
_cell.angle_gamma   90.00
#
_symmetry.space_group_name_H-M   'P 1'
#
loop_
_entity.id
_entity.type
_entity.pdbx_description
1 polymer ?
#
loop_
_entity_poly.entity_id
_entity_poly.type
_entity_poly.pdbx_seq_one_letter_code
_entity_poly.pdbx_strand_id
1 'polypeptide(L)' 'MIHLNKEKLLADRERLINILKSKDLDENTHRLVREDLRSVEKELEEIEPNILNHEDSKHE' A
#
# COMPACT_ATOMS: atom_id res chain seq x y z
N MET A 1 14.18 2.14 -15.64
CA MET A 1 13.94 2.95 -14.42
C MET A 1 12.58 2.68 -13.76
N ILE A 2 11.52 2.32 -14.47
CA ILE A 2 10.16 2.13 -13.90
C ILE A 2 10.06 0.95 -12.89
N HIS A 3 10.80 -0.14 -13.10
CA HIS A 3 10.74 -1.33 -12.23
C HIS A 3 11.21 -1.07 -10.78
N LEU A 4 12.20 -0.18 -10.58
CA LEU A 4 12.76 0.14 -9.26
C LEU A 4 11.79 0.93 -8.37
N ASN A 5 10.89 1.73 -8.98
CA ASN A 5 9.87 2.46 -8.23
C ASN A 5 8.73 1.55 -7.76
N LYS A 6 8.36 0.55 -8.56
CA LYS A 6 7.28 -0.40 -8.24
C LYS A 6 7.60 -1.22 -6.98
N GLU A 7 8.77 -1.84 -6.91
CA GLU A 7 9.17 -2.65 -5.74
C GLU A 7 9.25 -1.81 -4.47
N LYS A 8 9.73 -0.56 -4.59
CA LYS A 8 9.78 0.37 -3.48
C LYS A 8 8.37 0.73 -2.97
N LEU A 9 7.45 1.07 -3.88
CA LEU A 9 6.07 1.39 -3.51
C LEU A 9 5.34 0.20 -2.90
N LEU A 10 5.57 -1.02 -3.38
CA LEU A 10 5.03 -2.23 -2.77
C LEU A 10 5.55 -2.45 -1.33
N ALA A 11 6.85 -2.24 -1.10
CA ALA A 11 7.44 -2.32 0.22
C ALA A 11 6.89 -1.23 1.17
N ASP A 12 6.73 0.00 0.68
CA ASP A 12 6.11 1.09 1.43
C ASP A 12 4.64 0.78 1.77
N ARG A 13 3.86 0.23 0.82
CA ARG A 13 2.48 -0.22 1.07
C ARG A 13 2.41 -1.25 2.20
N GLU A 14 3.24 -2.29 2.14
CA GLU A 14 3.26 -3.34 3.16
C GLU A 14 3.67 -2.78 4.53
N ARG A 15 4.65 -1.87 4.56
CA ARG A 15 5.10 -1.19 5.77
C ARG A 15 3.96 -0.37 6.40
N LEU A 16 3.24 0.43 5.61
CA LEU A 16 2.12 1.25 6.08
C LEU A 16 0.97 0.38 6.59
N ILE A 17 0.64 -0.73 5.91
CA ILE A 17 -0.34 -1.70 6.39
C ILE A 17 0.10 -2.32 7.73
N ASN A 18 1.37 -2.68 7.88
CA ASN A 18 1.89 -3.22 9.14
C ASN A 18 1.82 -2.20 10.28
N ILE A 19 2.05 -0.92 9.99
CA ILE A 19 1.86 0.16 10.97
C ILE A 19 0.38 0.25 11.38
N LEU A 20 -0.55 0.21 10.43
CA LEU A 20 -2.01 0.22 10.70
C LEU A 20 -2.50 -1.01 11.47
N LYS A 21 -1.81 -2.16 11.38
CA LYS A 21 -2.10 -3.36 12.17
C LYS A 21 -1.67 -3.23 13.64
N SER A 22 -0.86 -2.23 13.98
CA SER A 22 -0.44 -1.98 15.36
C SER A 22 -1.64 -1.56 16.22
N LYS A 23 -1.85 -2.24 17.34
CA LYS A 23 -2.98 -1.97 18.25
C LYS A 23 -2.83 -0.69 19.07
N ASP A 24 -1.60 -0.19 19.18
CA ASP A 24 -1.24 0.99 19.99
C ASP A 24 -1.14 2.27 19.15
N LEU A 25 -1.62 2.25 17.90
CA LEU A 25 -1.58 3.42 17.02
C LEU A 25 -2.64 4.44 17.42
N ASP A 26 -2.23 5.69 17.67
CA ASP A 26 -3.16 6.78 17.95
C ASP A 26 -3.99 7.17 16.71
N GLU A 27 -5.16 7.78 16.92
CA GLU A 27 -6.10 8.13 15.85
C GLU A 27 -5.50 9.08 14.80
N ASN A 28 -4.64 10.02 15.23
CA ASN A 28 -4.02 10.98 14.32
C ASN A 28 -2.97 10.29 13.43
N THR A 29 -2.12 9.45 14.02
CA THR A 29 -1.17 8.62 13.27
C THR A 29 -1.90 7.62 12.37
N HIS A 30 -2.99 7.01 12.84
CA HIS A 30 -3.82 6.13 12.01
C HIS A 30 -4.38 6.86 10.79
N ARG A 31 -4.84 8.12 10.96
CA ARG A 31 -5.32 8.94 9.84
C ARG A 31 -4.18 9.25 8.86
N LEU A 32 -3.04 9.70 9.36
CA LEU A 32 -1.89 10.06 8.52
C LEU A 32 -1.39 8.87 7.70
N VAL A 33 -1.21 7.72 8.35
CA VAL A 33 -0.75 6.48 7.70
C VAL A 33 -1.76 5.98 6.66
N ARG A 34 -3.07 6.19 6.87
CA ARG A 34 -4.09 5.91 5.84
C ARG A 34 -3.98 6.83 4.63
N GLU A 35 -3.73 8.12 4.83
CA GLU A 35 -3.55 9.08 3.73
C GLU A 35 -2.29 8.74 2.91
N ASP A 36 -1.19 8.40 3.58
CA ASP A 36 0.05 7.94 2.96
C ASP A 36 -0.19 6.63 2.18
N LEU A 37 -0.87 5.66 2.79
CA LEU A 37 -1.20 4.38 2.15
C LEU A 37 -1.99 4.60 0.87
N ARG A 38 -3.01 5.47 0.91
CA ARG A 38 -3.83 5.80 -0.25
C ARG A 38 -3.02 6.46 -1.37
N SER A 39 -2.04 7.28 -1.02
CA SER A 39 -1.14 7.93 -2.00
C SER A 39 -0.25 6.90 -2.68
N VAL A 40 0.35 5.99 -1.91
CA VAL A 40 1.16 4.88 -2.43
C VAL A 40 0.34 3.93 -3.31
N GLU A 41 -0.88 3.58 -2.88
CA GLU A 41 -1.79 2.75 -3.68
C GLU A 41 -2.17 3.42 -5.00
N LYS A 42 -2.39 4.74 -5.00
CA LYS A 42 -2.66 5.49 -6.23
C LYS A 42 -1.46 5.49 -7.18
N GLU A 43 -0.24 5.73 -6.67
CA GLU A 43 0.98 5.66 -7.49
C GLU A 43 1.20 4.25 -8.05
N LEU A 44 0.89 3.21 -7.25
CA LEU A 44 0.93 1.82 -7.70
C LEU A 44 -0.11 1.54 -8.80
N GLU A 45 -1.32 2.08 -8.68
CA GLU A 45 -2.38 1.95 -9.70
C GLU A 45 -1.98 2.64 -11.01
N GLU A 46 -1.33 3.80 -10.96
CA GLU A 46 -0.82 4.51 -12.14
C GLU A 46 0.32 3.74 -12.85
N ILE A 47 1.14 3.00 -12.10
CA ILE A 47 2.23 2.19 -12.64
C ILE A 47 1.74 0.83 -13.14
N GLU A 48 0.90 0.15 -12.36
CA GLU A 48 0.34 -1.16 -12.66
C GLU A 48 -1.06 -1.31 -12.06
N PRO A 49 -2.13 -0.99 -12.81
CA PRO A 49 -3.51 -0.99 -12.31
C PRO A 49 -4.01 -2.38 -11.90
N ASN A 50 -3.31 -3.45 -12.30
CA ASN A 50 -3.64 -4.83 -11.94
C ASN A 50 -3.02 -5.28 -10.60
N ILE A 51 -2.14 -4.48 -9.99
CA ILE A 51 -1.39 -4.91 -8.82
C ILE A 51 -2.22 -4.92 -7.53
N LEU A 52 -3.19 -4.01 -7.43
CA LEU A 52 -4.12 -3.93 -6.30
C LEU A 52 -5.27 -4.94 -6.40
N ASN A 53 -5.49 -5.52 -7.59
CA ASN A 53 -6.51 -6.54 -7.85
C ASN A 53 -6.03 -7.98 -7.55
N HIS A 54 -4.76 -8.16 -7.18
CA HIS A 54 -4.14 -9.48 -7.07
C HIS A 54 -4.39 -10.20 -5.73
N GLU A 55 -5.40 -9.79 -4.94
CA GLU A 55 -5.90 -10.55 -3.79
C GLU A 55 -7.22 -11.31 -4.06
N ASP A 56 -7.83 -11.19 -5.26
CA ASP A 56 -9.11 -11.89 -5.57
C ASP A 56 -8.98 -13.04 -6.61
N SER A 57 -7.82 -13.24 -7.25
CA SER A 57 -7.62 -14.32 -8.25
C SER A 57 -6.88 -15.55 -7.71
N LYS A 58 -7.20 -15.99 -6.48
CA LYS A 58 -6.88 -17.35 -6.00
C LYS A 58 -8.13 -18.09 -5.53
N HIS A 59 -9.15 -18.17 -6.37
CA HIS A 59 -10.14 -19.24 -6.32
C HIS A 59 -10.23 -19.86 -7.71
N GLU A 60 -9.25 -20.72 -8.01
CA GLU A 60 -9.42 -21.83 -8.96
C GLU A 60 -9.87 -23.06 -8.16
#